data_AF-A0A164SK78-F1
#
_entry.id   AF-A0A164SK78-F1
#
_cell.length_a   1.000
_cell.length_b   1.000
_cell.length_c   1.000
_cell.angle_alpha   90.00
_cell.angle_beta   90.00
_cell.angle_gamma   90.00
#
_symmetry.space_group_name_H-M   'P 1'
#
loop_
_entity.id
_entity.type
_entity.pdbx_description
1 polymer ?
#
loop_
_entity_poly.entity_id
_entity_poly.type
_entity_poly.pdbx_seq_one_letter_code
_entity_poly.pdbx_strand_id
1 'polypeptide(L)'
;MAPYSPVYIPVPADWSIPPLHFQVHDSASFGSITFFDNVKPPALLLEAVLHVLKALYTPESAPRHVRSITLILRPMPGVAHTTSNQLDDAHKEIHLSSQYVAKNAGRARDEIYGVLVHEMVHCWQFDSGGTCPGGLIEGIADWVRLKAGFAPPHWSRTHPPEKWDAGYESTAFFLSFIEDKYGSGTVVKINESMRDGKKWDEGVFESVTGRGLEVLWGEYRRTFGRTSGGSGGGEPEVPTHGV
;
A
#
# COMPACT_ATOMS: atom_id res chain seq x y z
N MET A 1 -13.05 -41.98 14.11
CA MET A 1 -13.03 -40.84 13.16
C MET A 1 -11.57 -40.49 12.92
N ALA A 2 -11.16 -40.28 11.67
CA ALA A 2 -9.84 -39.70 11.42
C ALA A 2 -9.82 -38.26 11.97
N PRO A 3 -8.72 -37.81 12.57
CA PRO A 3 -8.60 -36.43 13.02
C PRO A 3 -8.73 -35.49 11.81
N TYR A 4 -9.51 -34.43 11.98
CA TYR A 4 -9.61 -33.37 10.98
C TYR A 4 -8.20 -32.82 10.70
N SER A 5 -7.77 -32.91 9.44
CA SER A 5 -6.54 -32.26 8.98
C SER A 5 -6.95 -31.04 8.14
N PRO A 6 -6.66 -29.82 8.59
CA PRO A 6 -7.00 -28.62 7.84
C PRO A 6 -6.28 -28.60 6.48
N VAL A 7 -7.02 -28.22 5.43
CA VAL A 7 -6.46 -27.95 4.10
C VAL A 7 -6.20 -26.45 4.00
N TYR A 8 -4.94 -26.09 3.80
CA TYR A 8 -4.52 -24.69 3.64
C TYR A 8 -4.41 -24.32 2.17
N ILE A 9 -4.59 -23.04 1.85
CA ILE A 9 -4.26 -22.51 0.52
C ILE A 9 -2.75 -22.73 0.32
N PRO A 10 -2.31 -23.27 -0.83
CA PRO A 10 -0.89 -23.42 -1.12
C PRO A 10 -0.19 -22.06 -1.03
N VAL A 11 0.77 -21.96 -0.12
CA VAL A 11 1.65 -20.80 0.00
C VAL A 11 2.93 -21.09 -0.80
N PRO A 12 3.41 -20.17 -1.64
CA PRO A 12 4.71 -20.32 -2.28
C PRO A 12 5.80 -20.56 -1.23
N ALA A 13 6.59 -21.63 -1.40
CA ALA A 13 7.53 -22.12 -0.39
C ALA A 13 8.69 -21.14 -0.07
N ASP A 14 8.86 -20.13 -0.91
CA ASP A 14 9.87 -19.09 -0.80
C ASP A 14 9.49 -17.99 0.21
N TRP A 15 8.21 -17.78 0.52
CA TRP A 15 7.78 -16.68 1.39
C TRP A 15 7.38 -17.15 2.79
N SER A 16 7.93 -16.48 3.80
CA SER A 16 7.51 -16.62 5.19
C SER A 16 6.24 -15.80 5.44
N ILE A 17 5.08 -16.41 5.28
CA ILE A 17 3.79 -15.75 5.53
C ILE A 17 3.37 -15.95 7.00
N PRO A 18 3.17 -14.87 7.77
CA PRO A 18 2.71 -15.00 9.15
C PRO A 18 1.25 -15.47 9.18
N PRO A 19 0.76 -15.99 10.31
CA PRO A 19 -0.66 -16.22 10.53
C PRO A 19 -1.53 -15.02 10.13
N LEU A 20 -2.55 -15.29 9.31
CA LEU A 20 -3.50 -14.31 8.80
C LEU A 20 -4.85 -14.55 9.47
N HIS A 21 -5.36 -13.54 10.16
CA HIS A 21 -6.63 -13.59 10.88
C HIS A 21 -7.63 -12.64 10.23
N PHE A 22 -8.91 -12.96 10.39
CA PHE A 22 -10.00 -12.12 9.93
C PHE A 22 -11.07 -12.04 11.02
N GLN A 23 -11.52 -10.82 11.30
CA GLN A 23 -12.58 -10.52 12.25
C GLN A 23 -13.62 -9.61 11.58
N VAL A 24 -14.89 -9.83 11.92
CA VAL A 24 -16.00 -8.97 11.49
C VAL A 24 -16.80 -8.58 12.72
N HIS A 25 -16.97 -7.28 12.94
CA HIS A 25 -17.69 -6.76 14.12
C HIS A 25 -19.21 -6.76 13.92
N ASP A 26 -19.68 -6.49 12.70
CA ASP A 26 -21.09 -6.53 12.34
C ASP A 26 -21.24 -7.19 10.97
N SER A 27 -21.55 -8.50 10.96
CA SER A 27 -21.71 -9.29 9.74
C SER A 27 -23.03 -9.04 9.02
N ALA A 28 -24.00 -8.39 9.67
CA ALA A 28 -25.33 -8.14 9.10
C ALA A 28 -25.43 -6.77 8.39
N SER A 29 -24.44 -5.89 8.57
CA SER A 29 -24.41 -4.61 7.85
C SER A 29 -24.31 -4.79 6.33
N PHE A 30 -24.93 -3.87 5.57
CA PHE A 30 -24.85 -3.87 4.11
C PHE A 30 -23.40 -3.85 3.60
N GLY A 31 -22.51 -3.15 4.30
CA GLY A 31 -21.09 -3.12 3.98
C GLY A 31 -20.41 -4.48 4.14
N SER A 32 -20.72 -5.20 5.22
CA SER A 32 -20.17 -6.55 5.43
C SER A 32 -20.73 -7.56 4.44
N ILE A 33 -22.02 -7.49 4.12
CA ILE A 33 -22.63 -8.31 3.07
C ILE A 33 -21.93 -8.04 1.73
N THR A 34 -21.79 -6.76 1.36
CA THR A 34 -21.09 -6.33 0.14
C THR A 34 -19.64 -6.85 0.11
N PHE A 35 -18.93 -6.81 1.25
CA PHE A 35 -17.59 -7.37 1.36
C PHE A 35 -17.59 -8.88 1.04
N PHE A 36 -18.44 -9.67 1.71
CA PHE A 36 -18.49 -11.13 1.50
C PHE A 36 -18.96 -11.53 0.10
N ASP A 37 -19.81 -10.74 -0.54
CA ASP A 37 -20.27 -10.97 -1.91
C ASP A 37 -19.17 -10.75 -2.96
N ASN A 38 -18.16 -9.93 -2.63
CA ASN A 38 -17.14 -9.51 -3.59
C ASN A 38 -15.77 -10.16 -3.35
N VAL A 39 -15.45 -10.58 -2.12
CA VAL A 39 -14.13 -11.11 -1.77
C VAL A 39 -14.21 -12.37 -0.90
N LYS A 40 -13.16 -13.18 -0.98
CA LYS A 40 -12.94 -14.32 -0.06
C LYS A 40 -11.82 -13.93 0.90
N PRO A 41 -12.10 -13.64 2.19
CA PRO A 41 -11.10 -13.06 3.09
C PRO A 41 -9.75 -13.81 3.14
N PRO A 42 -9.70 -15.16 3.20
CA PRO A 42 -8.42 -15.87 3.19
C PRO A 42 -7.60 -15.66 1.92
N ALA A 43 -8.25 -15.62 0.74
CA ALA A 43 -7.57 -15.39 -0.53
C ALA A 43 -7.12 -13.92 -0.64
N LEU A 44 -8.00 -12.98 -0.29
CA LEU A 44 -7.73 -11.55 -0.28
C LEU A 44 -6.50 -11.21 0.60
N LEU A 45 -6.44 -11.73 1.84
CA LEU A 45 -5.30 -11.53 2.73
C LEU A 45 -4.01 -12.11 2.15
N LEU A 46 -4.05 -13.35 1.65
CA LEU A 46 -2.88 -14.01 1.08
C LEU A 46 -2.36 -13.27 -0.16
N GLU A 47 -3.26 -12.89 -1.07
CA GLU A 47 -2.91 -12.14 -2.28
C GLU A 47 -2.31 -10.78 -1.93
N ALA A 48 -2.89 -10.04 -0.98
CA ALA A 48 -2.33 -8.76 -0.53
C ALA A 48 -0.92 -8.91 0.05
N VAL A 49 -0.67 -9.92 0.90
CA VAL A 49 0.68 -10.23 1.40
C VAL A 49 1.65 -10.50 0.25
N LEU A 50 1.25 -11.33 -0.72
CA LEU A 50 2.10 -11.66 -1.86
C LEU A 50 2.38 -10.45 -2.76
N HIS A 51 1.42 -9.53 -2.94
CA HIS A 51 1.65 -8.28 -3.67
C HIS A 51 2.71 -7.42 -2.99
N VAL A 52 2.62 -7.24 -1.67
CA VAL A 52 3.60 -6.46 -0.90
C VAL A 52 4.97 -7.12 -0.95
N LEU A 53 5.05 -8.40 -0.61
CA LEU A 53 6.30 -9.13 -0.54
C LEU A 53 7.05 -9.15 -1.88
N LYS A 54 6.34 -9.43 -2.98
CA LYS A 54 6.94 -9.45 -4.33
C LYS A 54 7.29 -8.05 -4.86
N ALA A 55 6.61 -7.00 -4.40
CA ALA A 55 6.87 -5.65 -4.85
C ALA A 55 8.06 -5.00 -4.13
N LEU A 56 8.22 -5.27 -2.83
CA LEU A 56 9.18 -4.55 -1.97
C LEU A 56 10.38 -5.39 -1.51
N TYR A 57 10.37 -6.71 -1.67
CA TYR A 57 11.38 -7.58 -1.09
C TYR A 57 11.79 -8.73 -2.02
N THR A 58 12.85 -9.44 -1.62
CA THR A 58 13.12 -10.81 -2.05
C THR A 58 12.85 -11.77 -0.89
N PRO A 59 12.74 -13.09 -1.12
CA PRO A 59 12.63 -14.08 -0.04
C PRO A 59 13.70 -13.93 1.07
N GLU A 60 14.89 -13.48 0.71
CA GLU A 60 16.02 -13.27 1.61
C GLU A 60 15.95 -11.93 2.35
N SER A 61 15.44 -10.86 1.72
CA SER A 61 15.37 -9.53 2.33
C SER A 61 14.09 -9.29 3.14
N ALA A 62 13.04 -10.09 2.92
CA ALA A 62 11.74 -9.92 3.58
C ALA A 62 11.87 -9.87 5.12
N PRO A 63 11.30 -8.85 5.79
CA PRO A 63 11.35 -8.76 7.24
C PRO A 63 10.56 -9.90 7.90
N ARG A 64 11.12 -10.49 8.96
CA ARG A 64 10.50 -11.59 9.72
C ARG A 64 9.94 -11.16 11.09
N HIS A 65 9.86 -9.85 11.34
CA HIS A 65 9.41 -9.32 12.62
C HIS A 65 7.88 -9.40 12.78
N VAL A 66 7.10 -9.37 11.69
CA VAL A 66 5.64 -9.52 11.74
C VAL A 66 5.26 -10.96 12.09
N ARG A 67 4.58 -11.13 13.22
CA ARG A 67 4.16 -12.44 13.76
C ARG A 67 2.70 -12.77 13.50
N SER A 68 1.84 -11.80 13.20
CA SER A 68 0.50 -12.04 12.66
C SER A 68 -0.08 -10.77 12.05
N ILE A 69 -1.06 -10.94 11.17
CA ILE A 69 -1.85 -9.83 10.63
C ILE A 69 -3.34 -10.15 10.81
N THR A 70 -4.10 -9.22 11.36
CA THR A 70 -5.55 -9.34 11.52
C THR A 70 -6.26 -8.28 10.69
N LEU A 71 -7.08 -8.70 9.72
CA LEU A 71 -8.04 -7.80 9.06
C LEU A 71 -9.32 -7.73 9.88
N ILE A 72 -9.73 -6.52 10.25
CA ILE A 72 -10.90 -6.23 11.08
C ILE A 72 -11.88 -5.40 10.24
N LEU A 73 -12.98 -6.02 9.83
CA LEU A 73 -14.09 -5.35 9.15
C LEU A 73 -15.08 -4.82 10.19
N ARG A 74 -15.20 -3.49 10.29
CA ARG A 74 -16.02 -2.84 11.33
C ARG A 74 -16.68 -1.55 10.85
N PRO A 75 -17.81 -1.14 11.46
CA PRO A 75 -18.33 0.20 11.25
C PRO A 75 -17.37 1.23 11.85
N MET A 76 -16.87 2.14 11.01
CA MET A 76 -16.05 3.29 11.41
C MET A 76 -16.14 4.37 10.33
N PRO A 77 -15.87 5.65 10.67
CA PRO A 77 -15.63 6.68 9.66
C PRO A 77 -14.37 6.38 8.84
N GLY A 78 -14.14 7.18 7.80
CA GLY A 78 -12.96 7.03 6.95
C GLY A 78 -12.97 5.77 6.07
N VAL A 79 -11.78 5.31 5.68
CA VAL A 79 -11.57 4.23 4.71
C VAL A 79 -10.99 3.00 5.39
N ALA A 80 -9.74 3.07 5.81
CA ALA A 80 -9.01 2.04 6.52
C ALA A 80 -7.84 2.66 7.30
N HIS A 81 -7.21 1.87 8.17
CA HIS A 81 -5.89 2.17 8.73
C HIS A 81 -5.20 0.90 9.22
N THR A 82 -3.87 0.96 9.26
CA THR A 82 -3.01 -0.07 9.83
C THR A 82 -2.43 0.39 11.15
N THR A 83 -2.41 -0.50 12.13
CA THR A 83 -1.80 -0.28 13.44
C THR A 83 -1.16 -1.57 13.95
N SER A 84 -0.44 -1.49 15.06
CA SER A 84 -0.04 -2.67 15.83
C SER A 84 -1.03 -2.93 16.96
N ASN A 85 -1.11 -4.17 17.43
CA ASN A 85 -1.93 -4.50 18.58
C ASN A 85 -1.33 -3.87 19.87
N GLN A 86 -2.08 -3.94 20.96
CA GLN A 86 -1.68 -3.29 22.22
C GLN A 86 -0.49 -3.96 22.93
N LEU A 87 -0.09 -5.16 22.52
CA LEU A 87 0.95 -5.94 23.19
C LEU A 87 2.34 -5.66 22.61
N ASP A 88 2.45 -5.58 21.29
CA ASP A 88 3.71 -5.33 20.59
C ASP A 88 3.52 -4.90 19.13
N ASP A 89 4.61 -4.43 18.53
CA ASP A 89 4.67 -3.97 17.14
C ASP A 89 4.73 -5.12 16.11
N ALA A 90 4.88 -6.37 16.55
CA ALA A 90 4.98 -7.53 15.67
C ALA A 90 3.61 -8.09 15.25
N HIS A 91 2.54 -7.74 15.95
CA HIS A 91 1.18 -8.15 15.62
C HIS A 91 0.42 -6.98 15.00
N LYS A 92 0.16 -7.04 13.68
CA LYS A 92 -0.48 -5.96 12.93
C LYS A 92 -1.99 -6.14 12.86
N GLU A 93 -2.70 -5.03 12.84
CA GLU A 93 -4.14 -4.93 12.62
C GLU A 93 -4.42 -3.98 11.48
N ILE A 94 -5.24 -4.42 10.53
CA ILE A 94 -5.78 -3.59 9.45
C ILE A 94 -7.26 -3.44 9.71
N HIS A 95 -7.72 -2.21 9.95
CA HIS A 95 -9.12 -1.90 10.20
C HIS A 95 -9.73 -1.36 8.92
N LEU A 96 -10.71 -2.06 8.35
CA LEU A 96 -11.43 -1.64 7.15
C LEU A 96 -12.85 -1.19 7.51
N SER A 97 -13.24 -0.01 7.01
CA SER A 97 -14.57 0.53 7.23
C SER A 97 -15.64 -0.20 6.41
N SER A 98 -16.56 -0.88 7.10
CA SER A 98 -17.76 -1.41 6.44
C SER A 98 -18.65 -0.31 5.87
N GLN A 99 -18.61 0.90 6.44
CA GLN A 99 -19.33 2.06 5.90
C GLN A 99 -18.75 2.52 4.56
N TYR A 100 -17.42 2.50 4.42
CA TYR A 100 -16.75 2.80 3.16
C TYR A 100 -17.03 1.74 2.09
N VAL A 101 -17.00 0.46 2.45
CA VAL A 101 -17.36 -0.64 1.53
C VAL A 101 -18.78 -0.47 1.00
N ALA A 102 -19.74 -0.15 1.89
CA ALA A 102 -21.12 0.12 1.49
C ALA A 102 -21.24 1.29 0.48
N LYS A 103 -20.48 2.38 0.70
CA LYS A 103 -20.47 3.55 -0.20
C LYS A 103 -19.88 3.23 -1.59
N ASN A 104 -18.95 2.28 -1.65
CA ASN A 104 -18.23 1.90 -2.88
C ASN A 104 -18.73 0.57 -3.48
N ALA A 105 -19.96 0.17 -3.17
CA ALA A 105 -20.53 -1.13 -3.59
C ALA A 105 -20.40 -1.41 -5.10
N GLY A 106 -20.50 -0.39 -5.96
CA GLY A 106 -20.40 -0.54 -7.42
C GLY A 106 -19.02 -0.98 -7.93
N ARG A 107 -17.96 -0.86 -7.14
CA ARG A 107 -16.60 -1.33 -7.46
C ARG A 107 -15.95 -2.05 -6.27
N ALA A 108 -16.77 -2.62 -5.38
CA ALA A 108 -16.33 -3.11 -4.08
C ALA A 108 -15.16 -4.08 -4.18
N ARG A 109 -15.18 -5.03 -5.12
CA ARG A 109 -14.08 -5.98 -5.28
C ARG A 109 -12.73 -5.29 -5.44
N ASP A 110 -12.55 -4.50 -6.49
CA ASP A 110 -11.25 -3.89 -6.80
C ASP A 110 -10.86 -2.82 -5.76
N GLU A 111 -11.85 -2.13 -5.18
CA GLU A 111 -11.59 -1.16 -4.13
C GLU A 111 -11.12 -1.82 -2.83
N ILE A 112 -11.76 -2.92 -2.41
CA ILE A 112 -11.34 -3.71 -1.23
C ILE A 112 -9.94 -4.26 -1.43
N TYR A 113 -9.63 -4.82 -2.61
CA TYR A 113 -8.29 -5.30 -2.92
C TYR A 113 -7.26 -4.17 -2.89
N GLY A 114 -7.58 -3.04 -3.53
CA GLY A 114 -6.67 -1.89 -3.59
C GLY A 114 -6.37 -1.29 -2.22
N VAL A 115 -7.40 -1.03 -1.42
CA VAL A 115 -7.25 -0.52 -0.04
C VAL A 115 -6.49 -1.52 0.82
N LEU A 116 -6.80 -2.82 0.75
CA LEU A 116 -6.07 -3.79 1.56
C LEU A 116 -4.61 -3.89 1.14
N VAL A 117 -4.29 -3.88 -0.15
CA VAL A 117 -2.89 -3.90 -0.62
C VAL A 117 -2.12 -2.70 -0.08
N HIS A 118 -2.72 -1.50 -0.11
CA HIS A 118 -2.14 -0.30 0.46
C HIS A 118 -1.84 -0.47 1.96
N GLU A 119 -2.84 -0.85 2.75
CA GLU A 119 -2.68 -1.04 4.21
C GLU A 119 -1.69 -2.15 4.55
N MET A 120 -1.66 -3.21 3.74
CA MET A 120 -0.75 -4.32 3.92
C MET A 120 0.72 -3.89 3.77
N VAL A 121 1.01 -2.82 3.01
CA VAL A 121 2.38 -2.27 2.90
C VAL A 121 2.88 -1.76 4.25
N HIS A 122 2.03 -1.04 4.99
CA HIS A 122 2.35 -0.48 6.30
C HIS A 122 2.69 -1.56 7.36
N CYS A 123 2.37 -2.82 7.09
CA CYS A 123 2.78 -3.93 7.96
C CYS A 123 4.28 -4.24 7.91
N TRP A 124 4.96 -3.96 6.79
CA TRP A 124 6.36 -4.35 6.57
C TRP A 124 7.28 -3.21 6.13
N GLN A 125 6.73 -2.15 5.54
CA GLN A 125 7.48 -1.02 5.02
C GLN A 125 8.39 -0.43 6.10
N PHE A 126 9.58 -0.02 5.67
CA PHE A 126 10.49 0.72 6.53
C PHE A 126 10.21 2.22 6.45
N ASP A 127 10.39 2.90 7.58
CA ASP A 127 10.02 4.31 7.74
C ASP A 127 11.16 5.18 8.31
N SER A 128 12.40 4.66 8.31
CA SER A 128 13.56 5.35 8.87
C SER A 128 13.36 5.71 10.35
N GLY A 129 12.72 4.81 11.12
CA GLY A 129 12.42 5.06 12.53
C GLY A 129 11.43 6.20 12.72
N GLY A 130 10.44 6.29 11.82
CA GLY A 130 9.41 7.34 11.78
C GLY A 130 9.89 8.70 11.29
N THR A 131 11.09 8.80 10.68
CA THR A 131 11.62 10.09 10.17
C THR A 131 11.40 10.29 8.68
N CYS A 132 10.97 9.25 7.95
CA CYS A 132 10.61 9.35 6.54
C CYS A 132 9.40 10.29 6.34
N PRO A 133 9.39 11.13 5.28
CA PRO A 133 8.23 11.95 4.94
C PRO A 133 7.00 11.08 4.71
N GLY A 134 5.89 11.44 5.36
CA GLY A 134 4.63 10.69 5.24
C GLY A 134 4.17 10.54 3.77
N GLY A 135 4.40 11.54 2.92
CA GLY A 135 4.06 11.43 1.51
C GLY A 135 4.83 10.34 0.75
N LEU A 136 6.08 10.05 1.13
CA LEU A 136 6.80 8.90 0.57
C LEU A 136 6.29 7.58 1.14
N ILE A 137 5.94 7.53 2.43
CA ILE A 137 5.32 6.35 3.05
C ILE A 137 4.04 5.97 2.29
N GLU A 138 3.12 6.92 2.16
CA GLU A 138 1.86 6.72 1.42
C GLU A 138 2.09 6.46 -0.07
N GLY A 139 3.05 7.15 -0.67
CA GLY A 139 3.40 6.95 -2.08
C GLY A 139 3.92 5.55 -2.38
N ILE A 140 4.71 4.95 -1.49
CA ILE A 140 5.16 3.56 -1.64
C ILE A 140 3.97 2.61 -1.50
N ALA A 141 3.08 2.83 -0.53
CA ALA A 141 1.88 2.03 -0.36
C ALA A 141 1.00 2.04 -1.62
N ASP A 142 0.75 3.22 -2.19
CA ASP A 142 -0.01 3.36 -3.44
C ASP A 142 0.76 2.93 -4.69
N TRP A 143 2.09 2.96 -4.68
CA TRP A 143 2.90 2.36 -5.74
C TRP A 143 2.77 0.83 -5.77
N VAL A 144 2.71 0.16 -4.61
CA VAL A 144 2.41 -1.29 -4.56
C VAL A 144 0.99 -1.56 -5.04
N ARG A 145 0.01 -0.75 -4.61
CA ARG A 145 -1.38 -0.81 -5.11
C ARG A 145 -1.46 -0.65 -6.64
N LEU A 146 -0.70 0.29 -7.19
CA LEU A 146 -0.56 0.52 -8.62
C LEU A 146 0.01 -0.71 -9.34
N LYS A 147 1.13 -1.28 -8.84
CA LYS A 147 1.75 -2.49 -9.42
C LYS A 147 0.87 -3.74 -9.30
N ALA A 148 0.02 -3.81 -8.27
CA ALA A 148 -0.97 -4.87 -8.12
C ALA A 148 -2.15 -4.76 -9.11
N GLY A 149 -2.26 -3.65 -9.86
CA GLY A 149 -3.32 -3.42 -10.84
C GLY A 149 -4.62 -2.89 -10.25
N PHE A 150 -4.59 -2.36 -9.03
CA PHE A 150 -5.76 -1.87 -8.30
C PHE A 150 -5.83 -0.34 -8.18
N ALA A 151 -5.27 0.37 -9.16
CA ALA A 151 -5.42 1.82 -9.25
C ALA A 151 -6.91 2.21 -9.46
N PRO A 152 -7.47 3.11 -8.62
CA PRO A 152 -8.75 3.74 -8.86
C PRO A 152 -8.84 4.45 -10.23
N PRO A 153 -10.02 4.52 -10.87
CA PRO A 153 -10.22 5.16 -12.15
C PRO A 153 -9.94 6.66 -12.17
N HIS A 154 -9.97 7.32 -11.01
CA HIS A 154 -9.68 8.75 -10.91
C HIS A 154 -8.16 9.04 -10.85
N TRP A 155 -7.33 8.03 -10.56
CA TRP A 155 -5.88 8.22 -10.48
C TRP A 155 -5.31 8.67 -11.82
N SER A 156 -4.49 9.72 -11.77
CA SER A 156 -3.89 10.28 -12.97
C SER A 156 -2.40 10.56 -12.77
N ARG A 157 -1.59 10.02 -13.70
CA ARG A 157 -0.16 10.37 -13.80
C ARG A 157 0.06 11.80 -14.34
N THR A 158 -0.98 12.45 -14.85
CA THR A 158 -0.93 13.81 -15.41
C THR A 158 -1.26 14.86 -14.36
N HIS A 159 -0.72 16.08 -14.54
CA HIS A 159 -0.87 17.20 -13.60
C HIS A 159 -0.23 16.94 -12.23
N PRO A 160 1.06 16.58 -12.20
CA PRO A 160 1.73 16.33 -10.93
C PRO A 160 1.69 17.58 -10.05
N PRO A 161 1.53 17.41 -8.71
CA PRO A 161 1.46 18.50 -7.77
C PRO A 161 2.77 19.29 -7.73
N GLU A 162 2.82 20.33 -6.90
CA GLU A 162 4.05 21.11 -6.73
C GLU A 162 5.15 20.29 -6.02
N LYS A 163 4.75 19.57 -4.97
CA LYS A 163 5.62 18.79 -4.10
C LYS A 163 5.69 17.32 -4.53
N TRP A 164 6.88 16.71 -4.51
CA TRP A 164 7.09 15.33 -4.95
C TRP A 164 6.50 14.27 -4.00
N ASP A 165 6.51 14.57 -2.69
CA ASP A 165 5.95 13.75 -1.60
C ASP A 165 4.56 14.28 -1.19
N ALA A 166 3.70 14.56 -2.17
CA ALA A 166 2.29 14.87 -1.91
C ALA A 166 1.54 13.68 -1.28
N GLY A 167 2.06 12.46 -1.41
CA GLY A 167 1.42 11.24 -0.97
C GLY A 167 0.72 10.51 -2.11
N TYR A 168 0.10 9.39 -1.73
CA TYR A 168 -0.88 8.65 -2.52
C TYR A 168 -0.51 8.50 -4.01
N GLU A 169 -1.48 8.73 -4.91
CA GLU A 169 -1.33 8.55 -6.36
C GLU A 169 -0.18 9.37 -6.96
N SER A 170 0.01 10.61 -6.49
CA SER A 170 1.01 11.52 -7.03
C SER A 170 2.43 10.99 -6.83
N THR A 171 2.74 10.60 -5.59
CA THR A 171 4.04 10.03 -5.27
C THR A 171 4.16 8.62 -5.84
N ALA A 172 3.09 7.83 -5.88
CA ALA A 172 3.09 6.50 -6.50
C ALA A 172 3.48 6.53 -7.99
N PHE A 173 2.91 7.46 -8.78
CA PHE A 173 3.27 7.61 -10.19
C PHE A 173 4.68 8.16 -10.41
N PHE A 174 5.18 9.00 -9.50
CA PHE A 174 6.59 9.40 -9.51
C PHE A 174 7.52 8.21 -9.27
N LEU A 175 7.22 7.37 -8.28
CA LEU A 175 7.96 6.15 -7.99
C LEU A 175 7.92 5.16 -9.17
N SER A 176 6.77 5.04 -9.85
CA SER A 176 6.65 4.27 -11.09
C SER A 176 7.53 4.84 -12.20
N PHE A 177 7.55 6.16 -12.39
CA PHE A 177 8.41 6.81 -13.38
C PHE A 177 9.89 6.54 -13.18
N ILE A 178 10.38 6.65 -11.95
CA ILE A 178 11.80 6.40 -11.68
C ILE A 178 12.12 4.91 -11.79
N GLU A 179 11.23 4.00 -11.43
CA GLU A 179 11.48 2.57 -11.63
C GLU A 179 11.52 2.21 -13.12
N ASP A 180 10.60 2.73 -13.93
CA ASP A 180 10.59 2.53 -15.39
C ASP A 180 11.91 2.98 -16.03
N LYS A 181 12.50 4.07 -15.51
CA LYS A 181 13.68 4.72 -16.09
C LYS A 181 15.01 4.15 -15.59
N TYR A 182 15.10 3.82 -14.30
CA TYR A 182 16.35 3.39 -13.65
C TYR A 182 16.40 1.89 -13.36
N GLY A 183 15.31 1.17 -13.65
CA GLY A 183 15.24 -0.29 -13.64
C GLY A 183 14.45 -0.85 -12.46
N SER A 184 13.96 -2.06 -12.68
CA SER A 184 13.21 -2.84 -11.68
C SER A 184 13.99 -2.94 -10.37
N GLY A 185 13.30 -2.70 -9.25
CA GLY A 185 13.91 -2.73 -7.91
C GLY A 185 14.46 -1.38 -7.43
N THR A 186 14.28 -0.31 -8.21
CA THR A 186 14.58 1.07 -7.75
C THR A 186 13.84 1.38 -6.44
N VAL A 187 12.53 1.14 -6.39
CA VAL A 187 11.72 1.41 -5.19
C VAL A 187 12.03 0.43 -4.05
N VAL A 188 12.38 -0.82 -4.37
CA VAL A 188 12.90 -1.79 -3.38
C VAL A 188 14.12 -1.22 -2.67
N LYS A 189 15.10 -0.68 -3.40
CA LYS A 189 16.31 -0.07 -2.82
C LYS A 189 15.99 1.17 -1.98
N ILE A 190 15.00 1.98 -2.38
CA ILE A 190 14.53 3.11 -1.58
C ILE A 190 13.94 2.61 -0.24
N ASN A 191 13.04 1.61 -0.28
CA ASN A 191 12.49 0.99 0.92
C ASN A 191 13.60 0.43 1.83
N GLU A 192 14.51 -0.37 1.26
CA GLU A 192 15.63 -0.97 1.98
C GLU A 192 16.55 0.06 2.64
N SER A 193 16.75 1.24 2.05
CA SER A 193 17.55 2.30 2.65
C SER A 193 17.00 2.80 4.00
N MET A 194 15.69 2.63 4.22
CA MET A 194 14.99 3.09 5.42
C MET A 194 15.02 2.07 6.56
N ARG A 195 15.57 0.87 6.35
CA ARG A 195 15.52 -0.28 7.28
C ARG A 195 16.14 -0.02 8.66
N ASP A 196 17.30 0.64 8.70
CA ASP A 196 18.16 0.66 9.89
C ASP A 196 17.75 1.73 10.93
N GLY A 197 16.58 2.35 10.79
CA GLY A 197 16.15 3.43 11.70
C GLY A 197 17.03 4.68 11.65
N LYS A 198 17.89 4.80 10.63
CA LYS A 198 18.67 6.00 10.35
C LYS A 198 17.73 7.11 9.92
N LYS A 199 18.05 8.34 10.32
CA LYS A 199 17.31 9.53 9.90
C LYS A 199 17.17 9.55 8.37
N TRP A 200 15.95 9.80 7.90
CA TRP A 200 15.66 9.97 6.48
C TRP A 200 16.57 11.02 5.83
N ASP A 201 17.07 10.68 4.65
CA ASP A 201 17.93 11.53 3.83
C ASP A 201 17.52 11.38 2.35
N GLU A 202 17.28 12.51 1.68
CA GLU A 202 16.86 12.53 0.28
C GLU A 202 17.96 12.07 -0.71
N GLY A 203 19.22 12.00 -0.25
CA GLY A 203 20.35 11.47 -1.01
C GLY A 203 20.22 9.98 -1.36
N VAL A 204 19.22 9.27 -0.79
CA VAL A 204 18.83 7.94 -1.25
C VAL A 204 18.49 7.93 -2.74
N PHE A 205 17.80 8.95 -3.25
CA PHE A 205 17.42 9.00 -4.66
C PHE A 205 18.64 9.04 -5.56
N GLU A 206 19.66 9.81 -5.19
CA GLU A 206 20.93 9.86 -5.91
C GLU A 206 21.70 8.56 -5.77
N SER A 207 21.73 7.96 -4.57
CA SER A 207 22.39 6.68 -4.32
C SER A 207 21.82 5.54 -5.16
N VAL A 208 20.51 5.55 -5.41
CA VAL A 208 19.80 4.50 -6.16
C VAL A 208 19.76 4.75 -7.67
N THR A 209 19.62 6.01 -8.09
CA THR A 209 19.41 6.37 -9.51
C THR A 209 20.60 7.05 -10.18
N GLY A 210 21.59 7.49 -9.40
CA GLY A 210 22.68 8.35 -9.85
C GLY A 210 22.26 9.81 -10.11
N ARG A 211 21.05 10.21 -9.72
CA ARG A 211 20.51 11.56 -9.94
C ARG A 211 19.80 12.06 -8.68
N GLY A 212 20.04 13.32 -8.32
CA GLY A 212 19.36 13.97 -7.20
C GLY A 212 17.85 14.07 -7.40
N LEU A 213 17.12 14.08 -6.29
CA LEU A 213 15.65 14.10 -6.23
C LEU A 213 15.02 15.24 -7.04
N GLU A 214 15.52 16.48 -6.88
CA GLU A 214 15.01 17.63 -7.63
C GLU A 214 15.12 17.47 -9.15
N VAL A 215 16.18 16.80 -9.61
CA VAL A 215 16.38 16.52 -11.03
C VAL A 215 15.39 15.47 -11.52
N LEU A 216 15.18 14.40 -10.75
CA LEU A 216 14.19 13.36 -11.05
C LEU A 216 12.77 13.94 -11.08
N TRP A 217 12.41 14.74 -10.08
CA TRP A 217 11.11 15.39 -9.98
C TRP A 217 10.87 16.37 -11.14
N GLY A 218 11.88 17.18 -11.47
CA GLY A 218 11.82 18.08 -12.63
C GLY A 218 11.69 17.35 -13.97
N GLU A 219 12.29 16.16 -14.11
CA GLU A 219 12.08 15.30 -15.29
C GLU A 219 10.65 14.74 -15.34
N TYR A 220 10.13 14.25 -14.21
CA TYR A 220 8.76 13.76 -14.11
C TYR A 220 7.74 14.86 -14.45
N ARG A 221 7.87 16.05 -13.85
CA ARG A 221 6.99 17.20 -14.11
C ARG A 221 7.07 17.69 -15.55
N ARG A 222 8.24 17.65 -16.20
CA ARG A 222 8.34 17.98 -17.64
C ARG A 222 7.68 16.94 -18.53
N THR A 223 7.68 15.67 -18.12
CA THR A 223 7.09 14.57 -18.88
C THR A 223 5.57 14.57 -18.77
N PHE A 224 5.02 14.89 -17.60
CA PHE A 224 3.58 14.74 -17.29
C PHE A 224 2.85 16.03 -16.89
N GLY A 225 3.56 17.15 -16.78
CA GLY A 225 2.98 18.48 -16.63
C GLY A 225 2.56 19.06 -17.98
N ARG A 226 1.36 19.65 -18.06
CA ARG A 226 0.95 20.38 -19.26
C ARG A 226 1.76 21.67 -19.41
N THR A 227 2.09 22.03 -20.65
CA THR A 227 2.31 23.43 -21.02
C THR A 227 1.04 24.22 -20.71
N SER A 228 1.18 25.23 -19.86
CA SER A 228 0.14 26.13 -19.38
C SER A 228 -0.83 26.58 -20.49
N GLY A 229 -2.10 26.21 -20.35
CA GLY A 229 -3.16 26.62 -21.29
C GLY A 229 -4.60 26.37 -20.84
N GLY A 230 -4.85 26.13 -19.55
CA GLY A 230 -6.21 25.95 -19.04
C GLY A 230 -6.23 25.91 -17.52
N SER A 231 -6.88 26.90 -16.91
CA SER A 231 -7.15 26.96 -15.48
C SER A 231 -8.19 25.90 -15.11
N GLY A 232 -7.74 24.75 -14.64
CA GLY A 232 -8.55 23.79 -13.89
C GLY A 232 -7.87 23.56 -12.56
N GLY A 233 -8.49 24.00 -11.45
CA GLY A 233 -8.05 23.58 -10.13
C GLY A 233 -8.21 22.07 -10.04
N GLY A 234 -7.13 21.34 -9.76
CA GLY A 234 -7.19 19.91 -9.51
C GLY A 234 -8.10 19.65 -8.32
N GLU A 235 -9.01 18.68 -8.45
CA GLU A 235 -9.74 18.18 -7.29
C GLU A 235 -8.73 17.64 -6.26
N PRO A 236 -8.97 17.84 -4.96
CA PRO A 236 -8.10 17.31 -3.93
C PRO A 236 -8.01 15.78 -4.05
N GLU A 237 -6.82 15.23 -3.83
CA GLU A 237 -6.61 13.77 -3.82
C GLU A 237 -7.57 13.11 -2.83
N VAL A 238 -8.14 11.96 -3.25
CA VAL A 238 -8.98 11.15 -2.38
C VAL A 238 -8.08 10.16 -1.65
N PRO A 239 -7.95 10.26 -0.31
CA PRO A 239 -7.08 9.38 0.46
C PRO A 239 -7.47 7.89 0.31
N THR A 240 -6.47 7.02 0.14
CA THR A 240 -6.66 5.56 0.17
C THR A 240 -6.92 5.04 1.59
N HIS A 241 -6.47 5.76 2.62
CA HIS A 241 -6.67 5.45 4.03
C HIS A 241 -7.05 6.71 4.84
N GLY A 242 -7.48 6.54 6.09
CA GLY A 242 -7.86 7.62 7.00
C GLY A 242 -9.06 7.26 7.87
N VAL A 243 -9.16 7.88 9.05
CA VAL A 243 -10.24 7.69 10.05
C VAL A 243 -11.16 8.89 10.09
#